data_AF-A0A1Q3WJM5-F1
#
_entry.id   AF-A0A1Q3WJM5-F1
#
_cell.length_a   1.000
_cell.length_b   1.000
_cell.length_c   1.000
_cell.angle_alpha   90.00
_cell.angle_beta   90.00
_cell.angle_gamma   90.00
#
_symmetry.space_group_name_H-M   'P 1'
#
loop_
_entity.id
_entity.type
_entity.pdbx_description
1 polymer ?
#
loop_
_entity_poly.entity_id
_entity_poly.type
_entity_poly.pdbx_seq_one_letter_code
_entity_poly.pdbx_strand_id
1 'polypeptide(L)' 'MMSVQEIEKAAKELPTDELDGLLNRLFDFFHDRWDKQIKGDVEAGRLDALLNEAREDIRQGRTKPL' A
#
# COMPACT_ATOMS: atom_id res chain seq x y z
N MET A 1 13.34 -7.87 22.45
CA MET A 1 12.56 -7.82 21.20
C MET A 1 11.11 -7.96 21.62
N MET A 2 10.24 -6.99 21.32
CA MET A 2 8.81 -7.12 21.62
C MET A 2 8.15 -8.04 20.59
N SER A 3 7.23 -8.87 21.07
CA SER A 3 6.34 -9.67 20.24
C SER A 3 5.23 -8.81 19.62
N VAL A 4 4.61 -9.30 18.55
CA VAL A 4 3.46 -8.63 17.92
C VAL A 4 2.32 -8.47 18.93
N GLN A 5 2.09 -9.48 19.76
CA GLN A 5 1.05 -9.46 20.80
C GLN A 5 1.29 -8.36 21.84
N GLU A 6 2.54 -8.10 22.22
CA GLU A 6 2.88 -7.02 23.14
C GLU A 6 2.66 -5.63 22.50
N ILE A 7 2.95 -5.49 21.20
CA ILE A 7 2.69 -4.26 20.45
C ILE A 7 1.18 -4.00 20.34
N GLU A 8 0.40 -5.04 20.02
CA GLU A 8 -1.07 -4.93 19.95
C GLU A 8 -1.67 -4.53 21.30
N LYS A 9 -1.17 -5.11 22.40
CA LYS A 9 -1.61 -4.74 23.75
C LYS A 9 -1.29 -3.28 24.05
N ALA A 10 -0.05 -2.86 23.80
CA ALA A 10 0.37 -1.47 24.01
C ALA A 10 -0.46 -0.48 23.18
N ALA A 11 -0.74 -0.81 21.91
CA ALA A 11 -1.56 0.03 21.04
C ALA A 11 -3.01 0.20 21.54
N LYS A 12 -3.59 -0.85 22.15
CA LYS A 12 -4.94 -0.78 22.74
C LYS A 12 -5.02 0.07 24.01
N GLU A 13 -3.89 0.28 24.68
CA GLU A 13 -3.80 1.07 25.91
C GLU A 13 -3.51 2.56 25.62
N LEU A 14 -3.24 2.93 24.36
CA LEU A 14 -2.96 4.31 23.96
C LEU A 14 -4.21 5.20 24.02
N PRO A 15 -4.05 6.48 24.42
CA PRO A 15 -5.01 7.53 24.13
C PRO A 15 -5.31 7.63 22.63
N THR A 16 -6.53 8.07 22.27
CA THR A 16 -6.98 8.12 20.87
C THR A 16 -6.06 8.94 19.97
N ASP A 17 -5.59 10.10 20.44
CA ASP A 17 -4.69 10.99 19.70
C ASP A 17 -3.32 10.35 19.45
N GLU A 18 -2.79 9.62 20.43
CA GLU A 18 -1.53 8.88 20.28
C GLU A 18 -1.70 7.68 19.34
N LEU A 19 -2.84 6.98 19.41
CA LEU A 19 -3.18 5.89 18.52
C LEU A 19 -3.32 6.37 17.07
N ASP A 20 -4.02 7.47 16.84
CA ASP A 20 -4.16 8.08 15.51
C ASP A 20 -2.79 8.50 14.95
N GLY A 21 -1.94 9.10 15.79
CA GLY A 21 -0.56 9.41 15.43
C GLY A 21 0.26 8.16 15.07
N LEU A 22 0.09 7.07 15.81
CA LEU A 22 0.74 5.78 15.52
C LEU A 22 0.27 5.22 14.19
N LEU A 23 -1.04 5.20 13.95
CA LEU A 23 -1.62 4.68 12.71
C LEU A 23 -1.13 5.46 11.49
N ASN A 24 -1.11 6.79 11.55
CA ASN A 24 -0.59 7.63 10.45
C ASN A 24 0.84 7.24 10.06
N ARG A 25 1.73 7.11 11.04
CA ARG A 25 3.13 6.72 10.78
C ARG A 25 3.25 5.29 10.25
N LEU A 26 2.40 4.38 10.70
CA LEU A 26 2.37 3.01 10.18
C LEU A 26 1.87 2.99 8.72
N PHE A 27 0.85 3.78 8.39
CA PHE A 27 0.39 3.93 7.02
C PHE A 27 1.52 4.45 6.12
N ASP A 28 2.23 5.50 6.52
CA ASP A 28 3.38 6.02 5.76
C ASP A 28 4.44 4.93 5.52
N PHE A 29 4.78 4.15 6.56
CA PHE A 29 5.70 3.04 6.44
C PHE A 29 5.21 1.95 5.46
N PHE A 30 3.93 1.61 5.50
CA PHE A 30 3.34 0.64 4.57
C PHE A 30 3.28 1.18 3.15
N HIS A 31 3.01 2.47 2.96
CA HIS A 31 3.07 3.14 1.67
C HIS A 31 4.47 3.07 1.06
N ASP A 32 5.50 3.39 1.83
CA ASP A 32 6.90 3.28 1.37
C ASP A 32 7.28 1.85 0.97
N ARG A 33 6.81 0.86 1.74
CA ARG A 33 7.04 -0.55 1.42
C ARG A 33 6.31 -0.95 0.14
N TRP A 34 5.07 -0.50 -0.01
CA TRP A 34 4.26 -0.76 -1.19
C TRP A 34 4.90 -0.16 -2.44
N ASP A 35 5.36 1.09 -2.37
CA ASP A 35 6.05 1.75 -3.48
C ASP A 35 7.31 0.98 -3.92
N LYS A 36 8.10 0.50 -2.97
CA LYS A 36 9.28 -0.33 -3.26
C LYS A 36 8.90 -1.65 -3.93
N GLN A 37 7.83 -2.29 -3.44
CA GLN A 37 7.36 -3.55 -4.02
C GLN A 37 6.84 -3.34 -5.45
N ILE A 38 6.00 -2.33 -5.67
CA ILE A 38 5.48 -2.00 -7.00
C ILE A 38 6.62 -1.70 -7.98
N LYS A 39 7.63 -0.93 -7.58
CA LYS A 39 8.81 -0.68 -8.42
C LYS A 39 9.51 -1.98 -8.81
N GLY A 40 9.77 -2.87 -7.85
CA GLY A 40 10.38 -4.17 -8.13
C GLY A 40 9.51 -5.06 -9.01
N ASP A 41 8.18 -5.05 -8.83
CA ASP A 41 7.25 -5.82 -9.65
C ASP A 41 7.16 -5.29 -11.10
N VAL A 42 7.26 -3.96 -11.29
CA VAL A 42 7.39 -3.33 -12.61
C VAL A 42 8.70 -3.74 -13.27
N GLU A 43 9.83 -3.64 -12.58
CA GLU A 43 11.14 -4.04 -13.10
C GLU A 43 11.20 -5.52 -13.47
N ALA A 44 10.48 -6.37 -12.73
CA ALA A 44 10.36 -7.80 -13.00
C ALA A 44 9.32 -8.15 -14.09
N GLY A 45 8.64 -7.17 -14.69
CA GLY A 45 7.63 -7.37 -15.72
C GLY A 45 6.33 -8.03 -15.22
N ARG A 46 6.11 -8.10 -13.90
CA ARG A 46 4.95 -8.80 -13.32
C ARG A 46 3.63 -8.08 -13.59
N LEU A 47 3.70 -6.77 -13.83
CA LEU A 47 2.52 -5.95 -14.13
C LEU A 47 2.27 -5.80 -15.64
N ASP A 48 3.09 -6.42 -16.51
CA ASP A 48 2.99 -6.24 -17.96
C ASP A 48 1.65 -6.67 -18.53
N ALA A 49 1.06 -7.75 -18.00
CA ALA A 49 -0.26 -8.22 -18.42
C ALA A 49 -1.34 -7.16 -18.15
N LEU A 50 -1.33 -6.56 -16.96
CA LEU A 50 -2.27 -5.52 -16.56
C LEU A 50 -2.04 -4.23 -17.36
N LEU A 51 -0.79 -3.88 -17.63
CA LEU A 51 -0.45 -2.72 -18.47
C LEU A 51 -0.93 -2.91 -19.91
N ASN A 52 -0.81 -4.11 -20.47
CA ASN A 52 -1.27 -4.43 -21.81
C ASN A 52 -2.81 -4.39 -21.89
N GLU A 53 -3.49 -4.92 -20.89
CA GLU A 53 -4.96 -4.84 -20.79
C GLU A 53 -5.43 -3.37 -20.73
N ALA A 54 -4.84 -2.56 -19.85
CA ALA A 54 -5.17 -1.15 -19.72
C ALA A 54 -4.92 -0.37 -21.02
N ARG A 55 -3.82 -0.66 -21.74
CA ARG A 55 -3.54 -0.05 -23.05
C ARG A 55 -4.60 -0.43 -24.10
N GLU A 56 -5.05 -1.68 -24.09
CA GLU A 56 -6.10 -2.13 -24.99
C GLU A 56 -7.45 -1.47 -24.67
N ASP A 57 -7.80 -1.36 -23.39
CA ASP A 57 -9.02 -0.65 -22.96
C ASP A 57 -9.03 0.82 -23.39
N ILE A 58 -7.89 1.51 -23.25
CA ILE A 58 -7.72 2.88 -23.74
C ILE A 58 -7.93 2.94 -25.26
N ARG A 59 -7.29 2.03 -26.01
CA ARG A 59 -7.40 1.97 -27.48
C ARG A 59 -8.84 1.73 -27.94
N GLN A 60 -9.59 0.96 -27.16
CA GLN A 60 -10.97 0.58 -27.45
C GLN A 60 -12.00 1.57 -26.90
N GLY A 61 -11.57 2.67 -26.27
CA GLY A 61 -12.47 3.65 -25.67
C GLY A 61 -13.27 3.10 -24.47
N ARG A 62 -12.80 2.03 -23.83
CA ARG A 62 -13.44 1.42 -22.64
C ARG A 62 -13.01 2.10 -21.33
N THR A 63 -12.78 3.41 -21.37
CA THR A 63 -12.35 4.20 -20.20
C THR A 63 -13.40 5.24 -19.84
N LYS A 64 -13.33 5.74 -18.59
CA LYS A 64 -14.18 6.83 -18.10
C LYS A 64 -13.31 8.08 -17.88
N PRO A 65 -13.88 9.29 -18.00
CA PRO A 65 -13.19 10.50 -17.56
C PRO A 65 -12.75 10.38 -16.10
N LEU A 66 -11.60 10.98 -15.79
CA LEU A 66 -11.03 11.07 -14.44
C LEU A 66 -11.87 11.97 -13.55
#